data_AF-A0A4D6NNN4-F1
#
_entry.id   AF-A0A4D6NNN4-F1
#
_cell.length_a   1.000
_cell.length_b   1.000
_cell.length_c   1.000
_cell.angle_alpha   90.00
_cell.angle_beta   90.00
_cell.angle_gamma   90.00
#
_symmetry.space_group_name_H-M   'P 1'
#
loop_
_entity.id
_entity.type
_entity.pdbx_description
1 polymer ?
#
loop_
_entity_poly.entity_id
_entity_poly.type
_entity_poly.pdbx_seq_one_letter_code
_entity_poly.pdbx_strand_id
1 'polypeptide(L)'
;MVMSHEDMLKRARQLKKQKTSTPGASPSVPPPRIELHEETSEPDLEPLTRKFRARGKKHPQFLNSQHSRKHNYLRHDINLLRAQDLQTLHESILADLHKAEASSLMLMDQFNLQSTQKSLDLEQKDQALILSKIETSRLTNEVTELTNQVKRKDELLADLQHQLRTLEAEKESWTLKEKDLLHNSELLKDQIGSSLNMRFQLALEQVRVLYPDADLSPADISKSVIDGQLVDTDD
;
A
#
# COMPACT_ATOMS: atom_id res chain seq x y z
N MET A 1 5.47 13.44 32.39
CA MET A 1 6.78 12.84 32.05
C MET A 1 6.79 12.51 30.56
N VAL A 2 7.44 13.32 29.74
CA VAL A 2 7.60 13.07 28.30
C VAL A 2 8.76 12.09 28.13
N MET A 3 8.51 10.93 27.51
CA MET A 3 9.56 9.94 27.29
C MET A 3 10.57 10.45 26.26
N SER A 4 11.86 10.26 26.53
CA SER A 4 12.94 10.61 25.62
C SER A 4 12.83 9.83 24.30
N HIS A 5 13.22 10.46 23.19
CA HIS A 5 13.28 9.85 21.86
C HIS A 5 14.10 8.55 21.86
N GLU A 6 15.15 8.49 22.69
CA GLU A 6 15.99 7.30 22.89
C GLU A 6 15.19 6.12 23.48
N ASP A 7 14.31 6.40 24.45
CA ASP A 7 13.48 5.39 25.12
C ASP A 7 12.38 4.86 24.19
N MET A 8 11.90 5.72 23.29
CA MET A 8 10.93 5.34 22.26
C MET A 8 11.54 4.35 21.27
N LEU A 9 12.78 4.59 20.82
CA LEU A 9 13.50 3.66 19.93
C LEU A 9 13.83 2.33 20.61
N LYS A 10 14.18 2.35 21.90
CA LYS A 10 14.44 1.11 22.67
C LYS A 10 13.19 0.24 22.79
N ARG A 11 12.01 0.83 23.04
CA ARG A 11 10.74 0.08 23.06
C ARG A 11 10.35 -0.48 21.69
N ALA A 12 10.52 0.28 20.62
CA ALA A 12 10.23 -0.18 19.27
C ALA A 12 11.09 -1.40 18.89
N ARG A 13 12.35 -1.43 19.32
CA ARG A 13 13.26 -2.58 19.09
C ARG A 13 12.92 -3.79 19.96
N GLN A 14 12.42 -3.60 21.19
CA GLN A 14 11.95 -4.70 22.04
C GLN A 14 10.66 -5.34 21.52
N LEU A 15 9.72 -4.54 21.01
CA LEU A 15 8.47 -5.04 20.41
C LEU A 15 8.71 -5.88 19.14
N LYS A 16 9.78 -5.58 18.39
CA LYS A 16 10.19 -6.38 17.23
C LYS A 16 10.78 -7.75 17.61
N LYS A 17 11.30 -7.90 18.83
CA LYS A 17 11.88 -9.16 19.33
C LYS A 17 10.88 -10.07 20.06
N GLN A 18 9.72 -9.56 20.48
CA GLN A 18 8.68 -10.36 21.14
C GLN A 18 7.72 -11.05 20.17
N LYS A 19 7.77 -10.77 18.85
CA LYS A 19 6.95 -11.45 17.84
C LYS A 19 7.46 -12.83 17.39
N THR A 20 8.54 -13.34 17.99
CA THR A 20 9.12 -14.66 17.65
C THR A 20 9.40 -15.50 18.91
N SER A 21 8.41 -15.66 19.78
CA SER A 21 8.44 -16.69 20.82
C SER A 21 7.02 -17.05 21.25
N THR A 22 6.38 -17.92 20.49
CA THR A 22 5.25 -18.73 20.97
C THR A 22 5.66 -20.19 20.85
N PRO A 23 5.93 -20.89 21.96
CA PRO A 23 6.21 -22.32 21.96
C PRO A 23 4.87 -23.08 21.96
N GLY A 24 4.56 -23.73 20.84
CA GLY A 24 3.30 -24.45 20.65
C GLY A 24 3.23 -25.06 19.25
N ALA A 25 4.19 -25.93 18.95
CA ALA A 25 4.22 -26.67 17.68
C ALA A 25 3.31 -27.89 17.77
N SER A 26 2.13 -27.79 17.14
CA SER A 26 1.52 -28.91 16.41
C SER A 26 1.86 -28.72 14.92
N PRO A 27 2.11 -29.79 14.15
CA PRO A 27 2.64 -29.68 12.80
C PRO A 27 1.56 -29.11 11.88
N SER A 28 1.63 -27.81 11.63
CA SER A 28 0.81 -27.15 10.63
C SER A 28 1.29 -27.62 9.26
N VAL A 29 0.45 -28.46 8.66
CA VAL A 29 0.47 -28.85 7.26
C VAL A 29 0.82 -27.64 6.39
N PRO A 30 1.79 -27.76 5.45
CA PRO A 30 2.18 -26.65 4.61
C PRO A 30 0.95 -26.17 3.81
N PRO A 31 0.81 -24.84 3.57
CA PRO A 31 -0.22 -24.35 2.67
C PRO A 31 -0.05 -25.05 1.32
N PRO A 32 -1.13 -25.44 0.62
CA PRO A 32 -1.01 -26.07 -0.68
C PRO A 32 -0.24 -25.12 -1.58
N ARG A 33 1.01 -25.48 -1.85
CA ARG A 33 1.84 -24.85 -2.85
C ARG A 33 1.09 -25.09 -4.15
N ILE A 34 0.38 -24.07 -4.63
CA ILE A 34 -0.10 -24.05 -6.00
C ILE A 34 1.17 -23.88 -6.83
N GLU A 35 1.83 -25.01 -7.10
CA GLU A 35 2.71 -25.13 -8.24
C GLU A 35 1.81 -24.84 -9.43
N LEU A 36 1.96 -23.64 -9.99
CA LEU A 36 1.58 -23.36 -11.36
C LEU A 36 2.41 -24.30 -12.23
N HIS A 37 1.97 -25.55 -12.32
CA HIS A 37 2.22 -26.35 -13.50
C HIS A 37 1.50 -25.63 -14.63
N GLU A 38 2.23 -24.73 -15.30
CA GLU A 38 2.07 -24.53 -16.74
C GLU A 38 2.43 -25.86 -17.43
N GLU A 39 1.64 -26.90 -17.19
CA GLU A 39 1.40 -27.85 -18.25
C GLU A 39 0.44 -27.15 -19.21
N THR A 40 1.02 -26.42 -20.16
CA THR A 40 0.47 -26.36 -21.51
C THR A 40 0.46 -27.78 -22.06
N SER A 41 -0.40 -28.64 -21.49
CA SER A 41 -0.90 -29.84 -22.12
C SER A 41 -1.95 -29.34 -23.10
N GLU A 42 -1.44 -28.79 -24.19
CA GLU A 42 -2.15 -28.62 -25.45
C GLU A 42 -2.87 -29.97 -25.68
N PRO A 43 -4.21 -30.03 -25.72
CA PRO A 43 -4.84 -31.25 -26.17
C PRO A 43 -4.40 -31.37 -27.62
N ASP A 44 -3.51 -32.33 -27.89
CA ASP A 44 -3.29 -32.83 -29.24
C ASP A 44 -4.63 -33.38 -29.70
N LEU A 45 -5.43 -32.46 -30.25
CA LEU A 45 -6.56 -32.75 -31.08
C LEU A 45 -5.96 -33.33 -32.35
N GLU A 46 -5.41 -34.56 -32.27
CA GLU A 46 -5.27 -35.38 -33.46
C GLU A 46 -6.68 -35.38 -34.05
N PRO A 47 -6.89 -34.79 -35.25
CA PRO A 47 -8.16 -34.96 -35.91
C PRO A 47 -8.29 -36.47 -36.09
N LEU A 48 -9.31 -37.05 -35.46
CA LEU A 48 -9.66 -38.48 -35.55
C LEU A 48 -10.05 -38.81 -37.01
N THR A 49 -9.04 -38.78 -37.86
CA THR A 49 -9.02 -39.05 -39.29
C THR A 49 -7.87 -40.01 -39.57
N ARG A 50 -7.51 -40.83 -38.57
CA ARG A 50 -6.54 -41.90 -38.74
C ARG A 50 -7.24 -43.18 -39.19
N LYS A 51 -7.40 -43.24 -40.52
CA LYS A 51 -7.54 -44.43 -41.38
C LYS A 51 -8.78 -45.30 -41.19
N PHE A 52 -9.94 -44.74 -41.50
CA PHE A 52 -10.86 -45.49 -42.34
C PHE A 52 -10.23 -45.61 -43.73
N ARG A 53 -9.82 -46.82 -44.12
CA ARG A 53 -9.55 -47.11 -45.55
C ARG A 53 -10.89 -47.01 -46.28
N ALA A 54 -11.24 -45.80 -46.70
CA ALA A 54 -12.30 -45.59 -47.67
C ALA A 54 -11.84 -46.14 -49.02
N ARG A 55 -12.25 -47.38 -49.35
CA ARG A 55 -12.40 -47.75 -50.77
C ARG A 55 -13.58 -46.93 -51.29
N GLY A 56 -13.27 -45.78 -51.88
CA GLY A 56 -14.24 -44.89 -52.53
C GLY A 56 -13.98 -43.43 -52.18
N LYS A 57 -13.37 -42.69 -53.11
CA LYS A 57 -13.18 -41.24 -53.00
C LYS A 57 -14.56 -40.56 -52.93
N LYS A 58 -14.88 -39.88 -51.83
CA LYS A 58 -15.92 -38.82 -51.82
C LYS A 58 -15.22 -37.47 -51.70
N HIS A 59 -15.64 -36.52 -52.53
CA HIS A 59 -15.01 -35.22 -52.74
C HIS A 59 -15.10 -34.36 -51.46
N PRO A 60 -14.06 -33.57 -51.11
CA PRO A 60 -14.02 -32.77 -49.86
C PRO A 60 -15.05 -31.64 -49.75
N GLN A 61 -15.93 -31.46 -50.75
CA GLN A 61 -17.03 -30.50 -50.74
C GLN A 61 -18.42 -31.14 -50.55
N PHE A 62 -18.47 -32.43 -50.20
CA PHE A 62 -19.74 -33.15 -50.08
C PHE A 62 -20.50 -32.74 -48.81
N LEU A 63 -21.31 -31.69 -48.91
CA LEU A 63 -22.22 -31.21 -47.87
C LEU A 63 -23.43 -32.15 -47.79
N ASN A 64 -23.34 -33.17 -46.92
CA ASN A 64 -24.43 -34.13 -46.67
C ASN A 64 -25.77 -33.46 -46.28
N SER A 65 -25.74 -32.21 -45.79
CA SER A 65 -26.93 -31.43 -45.44
C SER A 65 -27.71 -30.88 -46.64
N GLN A 66 -27.09 -30.75 -47.82
CA GLN A 66 -27.73 -30.18 -49.02
C GLN A 66 -28.22 -31.25 -50.01
N HIS A 67 -27.92 -32.52 -49.77
CA HIS A 67 -28.39 -33.62 -50.60
C HIS A 67 -29.55 -34.33 -49.92
N SER A 68 -30.75 -34.12 -50.46
CA SER A 68 -31.91 -34.96 -50.15
C SER A 68 -31.52 -36.43 -50.34
N ARG A 69 -31.90 -37.32 -49.39
CA ARG A 69 -31.62 -38.77 -49.41
C ARG A 69 -32.04 -39.48 -50.71
N LYS A 70 -32.77 -38.80 -51.61
CA LYS A 70 -33.24 -39.25 -52.92
C LYS A 70 -32.14 -39.63 -53.92
N HIS A 71 -30.87 -39.30 -53.68
CA HIS A 71 -29.77 -39.57 -54.63
C HIS A 71 -28.61 -40.43 -54.09
N ASN A 72 -28.79 -41.10 -52.95
CA ASN A 72 -27.73 -41.96 -52.39
C ASN A 72 -27.63 -43.35 -53.03
N TYR A 73 -28.54 -43.70 -53.95
CA TYR A 73 -28.52 -44.97 -54.67
C TYR A 73 -28.14 -44.72 -56.14
N LEU A 74 -26.94 -45.11 -56.51
CA LEU A 74 -26.47 -45.15 -57.90
C LEU A 74 -26.97 -46.44 -58.55
N ARG A 75 -27.09 -46.45 -59.89
CA ARG A 75 -27.43 -47.69 -60.66
C ARG A 75 -26.49 -48.85 -60.34
N HIS A 76 -25.25 -48.57 -59.92
CA HIS A 76 -24.28 -49.58 -59.50
C HIS A 76 -24.70 -50.30 -58.21
N ASP A 77 -25.37 -49.61 -57.29
CA ASP A 77 -25.78 -50.17 -55.99
C ASP A 77 -26.87 -51.24 -56.18
N ILE A 78 -27.74 -51.07 -57.18
CA ILE A 78 -28.76 -52.06 -57.56
C ILE A 78 -28.11 -53.37 -58.02
N ASN A 79 -27.01 -53.30 -58.76
CA ASN A 79 -26.29 -54.50 -59.23
C ASN A 79 -25.53 -55.19 -58.08
N LEU A 80 -25.02 -54.43 -57.11
CA LEU A 80 -24.38 -54.96 -55.90
C LEU A 80 -25.39 -55.69 -55.00
N LEU A 81 -26.56 -55.09 -54.79
CA LEU A 81 -27.66 -55.69 -54.02
C LEU A 81 -28.21 -56.96 -54.68
N ARG A 82 -28.27 -56.99 -56.03
CA ARG A 82 -28.76 -58.16 -56.78
C ARG A 82 -27.74 -59.32 -56.82
N ALA A 83 -26.45 -59.03 -56.63
CA ALA A 83 -25.38 -60.03 -56.61
C ALA A 83 -25.13 -60.62 -55.20
N GLN A 84 -25.74 -60.06 -54.16
CA GLN A 84 -25.63 -60.52 -52.79
C GLN A 84 -26.71 -61.55 -52.45
N ASP A 85 -26.33 -62.59 -51.72
CA ASP A 85 -27.29 -63.53 -51.16
C ASP A 85 -28.14 -62.83 -50.08
N LEU A 86 -29.44 -63.14 -50.03
CA LEU A 86 -30.42 -62.44 -49.19
C LEU A 86 -30.04 -62.50 -47.71
N GLN A 87 -29.47 -63.61 -47.26
CA GLN A 87 -29.02 -63.78 -45.88
C GLN A 87 -27.85 -62.87 -45.54
N THR A 88 -26.87 -62.75 -46.45
CA THR A 88 -25.72 -61.85 -46.26
C THR A 88 -26.11 -60.37 -46.25
N LEU A 89 -27.11 -59.99 -47.06
CA LEU A 89 -27.65 -58.63 -47.07
C LEU A 89 -28.38 -58.32 -45.75
N HIS A 90 -29.18 -59.26 -45.25
CA HIS A 90 -29.89 -59.12 -43.98
C HIS A 90 -28.92 -58.93 -42.80
N GLU A 91 -27.90 -59.77 -42.69
CA GLU A 91 -26.86 -59.66 -41.65
C GLU A 91 -26.07 -58.35 -41.75
N SER A 92 -25.77 -57.88 -42.97
CA SER A 92 -25.09 -56.59 -43.16
C SER A 92 -25.95 -55.42 -42.68
N ILE A 93 -27.25 -55.44 -42.95
CA ILE A 93 -28.18 -54.40 -42.50
C ILE A 93 -28.29 -54.41 -40.97
N LEU A 94 -28.40 -55.59 -40.35
CA LEU A 94 -28.40 -55.71 -38.89
C LEU A 94 -27.09 -55.21 -38.26
N ALA A 95 -25.94 -55.56 -38.86
CA ALA A 95 -24.65 -55.11 -38.38
C ALA A 95 -24.50 -53.58 -38.46
N ASP A 96 -24.96 -52.96 -39.54
CA ASP A 96 -24.93 -51.50 -39.69
C ASP A 96 -25.93 -50.80 -38.77
N LEU A 97 -27.10 -51.42 -38.50
CA LEU A 97 -28.05 -50.93 -37.49
C LEU A 97 -27.42 -50.94 -36.09
N HIS A 98 -26.79 -52.06 -35.69
CA HIS A 98 -26.10 -52.15 -34.40
C HIS A 98 -24.93 -51.17 -34.29
N LYS A 99 -24.16 -50.96 -35.37
CA LYS A 99 -23.10 -49.94 -35.39
C LYS A 99 -23.67 -48.53 -35.23
N ALA A 100 -24.77 -48.23 -35.89
CA ALA A 100 -25.43 -46.93 -35.78
C ALA A 100 -25.97 -46.70 -34.36
N GLU A 101 -26.61 -47.72 -33.78
CA GLU A 101 -27.11 -47.69 -32.40
C GLU A 101 -25.97 -47.51 -31.40
N ALA A 102 -24.90 -48.31 -31.48
CA ALA A 102 -23.74 -48.20 -30.62
C ALA A 102 -23.04 -46.83 -30.75
N SER A 103 -22.88 -46.32 -31.98
CA SER A 103 -22.31 -44.99 -32.21
C SER A 103 -23.19 -43.89 -31.64
N SER A 104 -24.52 -44.03 -31.73
CA SER A 104 -25.49 -43.08 -31.15
C SER A 104 -25.41 -43.06 -29.63
N LEU A 105 -25.31 -44.24 -28.99
CA LEU A 105 -25.14 -44.34 -27.53
C LEU A 105 -23.83 -43.69 -27.08
N MET A 106 -22.71 -43.99 -27.75
CA MET A 106 -21.41 -43.39 -27.43
C MET A 106 -21.42 -41.85 -27.57
N LEU A 107 -22.04 -41.32 -28.62
CA LEU A 107 -22.14 -39.87 -28.82
C LEU A 107 -23.03 -39.21 -27.76
N MET A 108 -24.10 -39.89 -27.35
CA MET A 108 -24.98 -39.41 -26.29
C MET A 108 -24.25 -39.37 -24.93
N ASP A 109 -23.48 -40.41 -24.60
CA ASP A 109 -22.65 -40.45 -23.39
C ASP A 109 -21.60 -39.34 -23.39
N GLN A 110 -20.91 -39.14 -24.52
CA GLN A 110 -19.92 -38.06 -24.67
C GLN A 110 -20.57 -36.67 -24.52
N PHE A 111 -21.74 -36.47 -25.13
CA PHE A 111 -22.48 -35.21 -25.01
C PHE A 111 -22.90 -34.95 -23.55
N ASN A 112 -23.42 -35.96 -22.86
CA ASN A 112 -23.83 -35.85 -21.47
C ASN A 112 -22.63 -35.52 -20.57
N LEU A 113 -21.50 -36.21 -20.72
CA LEU A 113 -20.28 -35.94 -19.97
C LEU A 113 -19.80 -34.50 -20.19
N GLN A 114 -19.75 -34.05 -21.44
CA GLN A 114 -19.30 -32.70 -21.77
C GLN A 114 -20.27 -31.63 -21.24
N SER A 115 -21.58 -31.89 -21.30
CA SER A 115 -22.62 -31.01 -20.76
C SER A 115 -22.48 -30.84 -19.25
N THR A 116 -22.36 -31.95 -18.51
CA THR A 116 -22.18 -31.94 -17.05
C THR A 116 -20.87 -31.26 -16.65
N GLN A 117 -19.77 -31.50 -17.37
CA GLN A 117 -18.50 -30.84 -17.08
C GLN A 117 -18.59 -29.32 -17.29
N LYS A 118 -19.23 -28.87 -18.38
CA LYS A 118 -19.42 -27.44 -18.65
C LYS A 118 -20.34 -26.78 -17.62
N SER A 119 -21.40 -27.45 -17.17
CA SER A 119 -22.27 -26.89 -16.14
C SER A 119 -21.54 -26.72 -14.82
N LEU A 120 -20.69 -27.69 -14.43
CA LEU A 120 -19.90 -27.61 -13.21
C LEU A 120 -18.85 -26.49 -13.28
N ASP A 121 -18.12 -26.37 -14.40
CA ASP A 121 -17.14 -25.30 -14.60
C ASP A 121 -17.80 -23.91 -14.56
N LEU A 122 -19.00 -23.77 -15.14
CA LEU A 122 -19.76 -22.52 -15.09
C LEU A 122 -20.17 -22.16 -13.66
N GLU A 123 -20.68 -23.13 -12.90
CA GLU A 123 -21.06 -22.93 -11.49
C GLU A 123 -19.86 -22.52 -10.62
N GLN A 124 -18.70 -23.16 -10.83
CA GLN A 124 -17.46 -22.80 -10.13
C GLN A 124 -16.99 -21.38 -10.48
N LYS A 125 -17.07 -20.99 -11.76
CA LYS A 125 -16.73 -19.63 -12.20
C LYS A 125 -17.68 -18.58 -11.62
N ASP A 126 -18.98 -18.88 -11.55
CA ASP A 126 -19.96 -17.98 -10.94
C ASP A 126 -19.69 -17.81 -9.44
N GLN A 127 -19.34 -18.90 -8.74
CA GLN A 127 -18.97 -18.82 -7.33
C GLN A 127 -17.68 -18.02 -7.11
N ALA A 128 -16.64 -18.24 -7.93
CA ALA A 128 -15.40 -17.48 -7.87
C ALA A 128 -15.63 -15.99 -8.16
N LEU A 129 -16.53 -15.67 -9.11
CA LEU A 129 -16.91 -14.30 -9.42
C LEU A 129 -17.62 -13.61 -8.24
N ILE A 130 -18.51 -14.32 -7.54
CA ILE A 130 -19.18 -13.79 -6.34
C ILE A 130 -18.15 -13.46 -5.25
N LEU A 131 -17.22 -14.38 -4.97
CA LEU A 131 -16.16 -14.16 -3.98
C LEU A 131 -15.26 -12.98 -4.37
N SER A 132 -14.89 -12.89 -5.66
CA SER A 132 -14.11 -11.77 -6.18
C SER A 132 -14.85 -10.43 -6.04
N LYS A 133 -16.15 -10.38 -6.30
CA LYS A 133 -16.99 -9.17 -6.12
C LYS A 133 -17.08 -8.75 -4.66
N ILE A 134 -17.18 -9.70 -3.73
CA ILE A 134 -17.20 -9.42 -2.29
C ILE A 134 -15.87 -8.83 -1.86
N GLU A 135 -14.76 -9.45 -2.25
CA GLU A 135 -13.42 -8.99 -1.85
C GLU A 135 -13.06 -7.63 -2.46
N THR A 136 -13.42 -7.38 -3.72
CA THR A 136 -13.23 -6.08 -4.36
C THR A 136 -14.05 -4.98 -3.68
N SER A 137 -15.27 -5.29 -3.23
CA SER A 137 -16.07 -4.36 -2.43
C SER A 137 -15.42 -4.06 -1.08
N ARG A 138 -14.91 -5.10 -0.39
CA ARG A 138 -14.19 -4.95 0.88
C ARG A 138 -12.96 -4.05 0.73
N LEU A 139 -12.13 -4.32 -0.27
CA LEU A 139 -10.93 -3.55 -0.57
C LEU A 139 -11.26 -2.11 -0.97
N THR A 140 -12.33 -1.90 -1.74
CA THR A 140 -12.80 -0.55 -2.11
C THR A 140 -13.14 0.27 -0.86
N ASN A 141 -13.87 -0.33 0.09
CA ASN A 141 -14.19 0.32 1.36
C ASN A 141 -12.93 0.66 2.15
N GLU A 142 -11.99 -0.28 2.28
CA GLU A 142 -10.71 -0.07 2.98
C GLU A 142 -9.90 1.08 2.34
N VAL A 143 -9.83 1.14 1.01
CA VAL A 143 -9.16 2.23 0.28
C VAL A 143 -9.83 3.58 0.57
N THR A 144 -11.16 3.65 0.59
CA THR A 144 -11.86 4.91 0.91
C THR A 144 -11.61 5.36 2.35
N GLU A 145 -11.57 4.42 3.31
CA GLU A 145 -11.27 4.73 4.71
C GLU A 145 -9.84 5.25 4.86
N LEU A 146 -8.86 4.56 4.26
CA LEU A 146 -7.46 4.99 4.29
C LEU A 146 -7.27 6.35 3.62
N THR A 147 -7.96 6.60 2.51
CA THR A 147 -7.94 7.91 1.83
C THR A 147 -8.45 9.03 2.76
N ASN A 148 -9.53 8.77 3.50
CA ASN A 148 -10.06 9.71 4.48
C ASN A 148 -9.12 9.91 5.68
N GLN A 149 -8.39 8.87 6.09
CA GLN A 149 -7.36 8.99 7.15
C GLN A 149 -6.18 9.83 6.69
N VAL A 150 -5.71 9.66 5.45
CA VAL A 150 -4.62 10.46 4.88
C VAL A 150 -5.02 11.93 4.84
N LYS A 151 -6.21 12.24 4.31
CA LYS A 151 -6.71 13.62 4.23
C LYS A 151 -6.74 14.33 5.58
N ARG A 152 -7.22 13.65 6.64
CA ARG A 152 -7.23 14.21 8.01
C ARG A 152 -5.83 14.47 8.56
N LYS A 153 -4.85 13.60 8.23
CA LYS A 153 -3.46 13.79 8.65
C LYS A 153 -2.81 14.95 7.90
N ASP A 154 -3.12 15.13 6.63
CA ASP A 154 -2.61 16.26 5.83
C ASP A 154 -3.15 17.60 6.35
N GLU A 155 -4.44 17.66 6.71
CA GLU A 155 -5.05 18.82 7.36
C GLU A 155 -4.35 19.16 8.68
N LEU A 156 -4.16 18.16 9.56
CA LEU A 156 -3.45 18.35 10.83
C LEU A 156 -1.99 18.80 10.62
N LEU A 157 -1.32 18.26 9.61
CA LEU A 157 0.05 18.62 9.28
C LEU A 157 0.14 20.07 8.81
N ALA A 158 -0.81 20.53 7.99
CA ALA A 158 -0.89 21.92 7.58
C ALA A 158 -1.11 22.87 8.77
N ASP A 159 -2.00 22.53 9.70
CA ASP A 159 -2.27 23.31 10.92
C ASP A 159 -1.03 23.41 11.81
N LEU A 160 -0.34 22.29 12.05
CA LEU A 160 0.89 22.27 12.85
C LEU A 160 2.01 23.07 12.21
N GLN A 161 2.14 23.01 10.88
CA GLN A 161 3.10 23.83 10.15
C GLN A 161 2.78 25.32 10.27
N HIS A 162 1.50 25.70 10.21
CA HIS A 162 1.09 27.08 10.44
C HIS A 162 1.46 27.55 11.85
N GLN A 163 1.14 26.76 12.88
CA GLN A 163 1.49 27.07 14.27
C GLN A 163 3.00 27.22 14.48
N LEU A 164 3.81 26.35 13.88
CA LEU A 164 5.26 26.46 13.94
C LEU A 164 5.77 27.78 13.35
N ARG A 165 5.26 28.19 12.20
CA ARG A 165 5.64 29.47 11.58
C ARG A 165 5.23 30.67 12.45
N THR A 166 4.04 30.62 13.06
CA THR A 166 3.59 31.68 13.98
C THR A 166 4.52 31.78 15.19
N LEU A 167 4.83 30.65 15.84
CA LEU A 167 5.71 30.63 17.00
C LEU A 167 7.15 31.04 16.65
N GLU A 168 7.63 30.70 15.46
CA GLU A 168 8.94 31.11 14.98
C GLU A 168 9.02 32.64 14.78
N ALA A 169 7.99 33.24 14.17
CA ALA A 169 7.88 34.69 14.03
C ALA A 169 7.77 35.41 15.39
N GLU A 170 7.00 34.86 16.34
CA GLU A 170 6.92 35.40 17.69
C GLU A 170 8.27 35.35 18.41
N LYS A 171 9.00 34.23 18.28
CA LYS A 171 10.34 34.07 18.86
C LYS A 171 11.31 35.11 18.30
N GLU A 172 11.31 35.34 17.00
CA GLU A 172 12.14 36.37 16.36
C GLU A 172 11.79 37.77 16.89
N SER A 173 10.51 38.09 17.01
CA SER A 173 10.03 39.34 17.60
C SER A 173 10.51 39.52 19.06
N TRP A 174 10.43 38.47 19.88
CA TRP A 174 10.91 38.51 21.26
C TRP A 174 12.43 38.71 21.35
N THR A 175 13.18 38.08 20.45
CA THR A 175 14.64 38.21 20.37
C THR A 175 15.04 39.65 20.00
N LEU A 176 14.29 40.29 19.10
CA LEU A 176 14.52 41.71 18.77
C LEU A 176 14.24 42.60 19.97
N LYS A 177 13.10 42.38 20.65
CA LYS A 177 12.72 43.15 21.84
C LYS A 177 13.71 42.98 22.99
N GLU A 178 14.27 41.79 23.17
CA GLU A 178 15.31 41.52 24.16
C GLU A 178 16.57 42.35 23.87
N LYS A 179 17.03 42.38 22.61
CA LYS A 179 18.18 43.20 22.22
C LYS A 179 17.96 44.68 22.46
N ASP A 180 16.77 45.19 22.12
CA ASP A 180 16.41 46.60 22.35
C ASP A 180 16.40 46.94 23.84
N LEU A 181 15.86 46.05 24.68
CA LEU A 181 15.86 46.24 26.13
C LEU A 181 17.27 46.22 26.73
N LEU A 182 18.13 45.30 26.28
CA LEU A 182 19.53 45.26 26.70
C LEU A 182 20.27 46.54 26.32
N HIS A 183 20.11 47.02 25.09
CA HIS A 183 20.71 48.27 24.64
C HIS A 183 20.24 49.48 25.46
N ASN A 184 18.93 49.58 25.72
CA ASN A 184 18.37 50.65 26.54
C ASN A 184 18.86 50.58 27.99
N SER A 185 19.02 49.37 28.55
CA SER A 185 19.56 49.17 29.89
C SER A 185 21.01 49.64 30.00
N GLU A 186 21.84 49.35 29.00
CA GLU A 186 23.23 49.81 28.96
C GLU A 186 23.30 51.34 28.85
N LEU A 187 22.50 51.94 27.95
CA LEU A 187 22.41 53.39 27.82
C LEU A 187 21.97 54.07 29.13
N LEU A 188 20.98 53.52 29.83
CA LEU A 188 20.52 54.04 31.12
C LEU A 188 21.60 53.93 32.19
N LYS A 189 22.35 52.81 32.23
CA LYS A 189 23.48 52.63 33.15
C LYS A 189 24.52 53.73 32.94
N ASP A 190 24.88 54.02 31.69
CA ASP A 190 25.85 55.07 31.34
C ASP A 190 25.32 56.46 31.72
N GLN A 191 24.04 56.75 31.43
CA GLN A 191 23.41 58.02 31.79
C GLN A 191 23.37 58.24 33.31
N ILE A 192 22.99 57.21 34.07
CA ILE A 192 22.97 57.27 35.53
C ILE A 192 24.39 57.44 36.07
N GLY A 193 25.35 56.65 35.58
CA GLY A 193 26.76 56.75 35.99
C GLY A 193 27.33 58.15 35.74
N SER A 194 27.11 58.72 34.55
CA SER A 194 27.56 60.07 34.22
C SER A 194 26.87 61.15 35.06
N SER A 195 25.55 61.04 35.26
CA SER A 195 24.78 61.99 36.07
C SER A 195 25.19 61.97 37.53
N LEU A 196 25.41 60.78 38.08
CA LEU A 196 25.84 60.57 39.46
C LEU A 196 27.26 61.12 39.68
N ASN A 197 28.19 60.82 38.78
CA ASN A 197 29.56 61.36 38.82
C ASN A 197 29.55 62.91 38.77
N MET A 198 28.77 63.50 37.86
CA MET A 198 28.64 64.96 37.77
C MET A 198 28.15 65.57 39.09
N ARG A 199 27.09 65.00 39.69
CA ARG A 199 26.53 65.49 40.95
C ARG A 199 27.50 65.34 42.12
N PHE A 200 28.27 64.25 42.14
CA PHE A 200 29.31 64.06 43.15
C PHE A 200 30.40 65.12 43.06
N GLN A 201 30.88 65.44 41.85
CA GLN A 201 31.86 66.51 41.66
C GLN A 201 31.31 67.87 42.12
N LEU A 202 30.06 68.21 41.77
CA LEU A 202 29.40 69.42 42.25
C LEU A 202 29.29 69.47 43.78
N ALA A 203 29.04 68.34 44.44
CA ALA A 203 29.02 68.25 45.89
C ALA A 203 30.42 68.48 46.51
N LEU A 204 31.47 67.90 45.91
CA LEU A 204 32.85 68.15 46.35
C LEU A 204 33.24 69.62 46.17
N GLU A 205 32.83 70.26 45.07
CA GLU A 205 33.03 71.70 44.86
C GLU A 205 32.34 72.54 45.94
N GLN A 206 31.10 72.20 46.31
CA GLN A 206 30.39 72.87 47.40
C GLN A 206 31.13 72.73 48.75
N VAL A 207 31.70 71.56 49.05
CA VAL A 207 32.51 71.35 50.26
C VAL A 207 33.77 72.20 50.24
N ARG A 208 34.48 72.31 49.09
CA ARG A 208 35.68 73.16 48.96
C ARG A 208 35.39 74.63 49.24
N VAL A 209 34.21 75.12 48.85
CA VAL A 209 33.79 76.51 49.14
C VAL A 209 33.60 76.74 50.63
N LEU A 210 33.06 75.77 51.35
CA LEU A 210 32.82 75.88 52.81
C LEU A 210 34.07 75.59 53.65
N TYR A 211 34.95 74.70 53.20
CA TYR A 211 36.16 74.26 53.89
C TYR A 211 37.35 74.23 52.91
N PRO A 212 38.02 75.38 52.68
CA PRO A 212 39.06 75.49 51.65
C PRO A 212 40.29 74.60 51.89
N ASP A 213 40.60 74.31 53.15
CA ASP A 213 41.78 73.53 53.56
C ASP A 213 41.49 72.01 53.66
N ALA A 214 40.27 71.56 53.35
CA ALA A 214 39.90 70.15 53.41
C ALA A 214 40.51 69.35 52.24
N ASP A 215 41.25 68.29 52.55
CA ASP A 215 41.74 67.37 51.53
C ASP A 215 40.63 66.41 51.07
N LEU A 216 40.15 66.63 49.84
CA LEU A 216 39.15 65.80 49.19
C LEU A 216 39.76 64.84 48.15
N SER A 217 41.09 64.77 48.03
CA SER A 217 41.75 63.80 47.14
C SER A 217 41.41 62.32 47.39
N PRO A 218 41.08 61.87 48.63
CA PRO A 218 40.67 60.48 48.85
C PRO A 218 39.20 60.21 48.50
N ALA A 219 38.40 61.24 48.24
CA ALA A 219 36.97 61.11 48.01
C ALA A 219 36.70 60.46 46.65
N ASP A 220 36.06 59.29 46.68
CA ASP A 220 35.67 58.54 45.49
C ASP A 220 34.23 58.07 45.66
N ILE A 221 33.48 58.14 44.57
CA ILE A 221 32.07 57.81 44.53
C ILE A 221 31.82 56.31 44.66
N SER A 222 32.81 55.48 44.33
CA SER A 222 32.75 54.03 44.51
C SER A 222 33.18 53.55 45.90
N LYS A 223 33.53 54.46 46.82
CA LYS A 223 33.94 54.10 48.18
C LYS A 223 32.80 54.26 49.17
N SER A 224 32.78 53.40 50.17
CA SER A 224 31.84 53.49 51.29
C SER A 224 32.53 54.08 52.53
N VAL A 225 31.74 54.64 53.45
CA VAL A 225 32.25 55.15 54.72
C VAL A 225 31.96 54.13 55.82
N ILE A 226 33.00 53.52 56.38
CA ILE A 226 32.93 52.56 57.49
C ILE A 226 33.76 53.12 58.64
N ASP A 227 33.15 53.29 59.82
CA ASP A 227 33.78 53.86 61.01
C ASP A 227 34.52 55.20 60.78
N GLY A 228 33.99 56.02 59.86
CA GLY A 228 34.56 57.32 59.50
C GLY A 228 35.75 57.27 58.53
N GLN A 229 36.12 56.09 58.02
CA GLN A 229 37.13 55.92 56.98
C GLN A 229 36.47 55.57 55.64
N LEU A 230 37.06 56.08 54.55
CA LEU A 230 36.69 55.69 53.18
C LEU A 230 37.34 54.35 52.86
N VAL A 231 36.51 53.34 52.59
CA VAL A 231 36.92 51.98 52.28
C VAL A 231 36.39 51.59 50.90
N ASP A 232 37.22 50.91 50.10
CA ASP A 232 36.79 50.31 48.85
C ASP A 232 35.68 49.30 49.11
N THR A 233 34.61 49.35 48.32
CA THR A 233 33.58 48.31 48.34
C THR A 233 33.99 47.20 47.39
N ASP A 234 34.09 45.98 47.89
CA ASP A 234 34.19 44.79 47.06
C ASP A 234 32.83 44.57 46.37
N ASP A 235 32.76 44.86 45.06
CA ASP A 235 31.66 44.44 44.17
C ASP A 235 31.73 42.93 43.87
#